data_AF-A0A150XNC5-F1
#
_entry.id   AF-A0A150XNC5-F1
#
_cell.length_a   1.000
_cell.length_b   1.000
_cell.length_c   1.000
_cell.angle_alpha   90.00
_cell.angle_beta   90.00
_cell.angle_gamma   90.00
#
_symmetry.space_group_name_H-M   'P 1'
#
loop_
_entity.id
_entity.type
_entity.pdbx_description
1 polymer ?
#
loop_
_entity_poly.entity_id
_entity_poly.type
_entity_poly.pdbx_seq_one_letter_code
_entity_poly.pdbx_strand_id
1 'polypeptide(L)'
;MLYTREELDKVSDPKNTEPGSTPEILSELLRKLYAGEKMLLSEQIAVCNILPILHSSEDDSTLNPYDFPELDIAQFLRVHSTYFRNLNGHYPAHDWKGEIPREQVIKDIAFLNRHYEEWKELISKTNHKSELLIMALSETNNQLKDLIKYQKRDFVGSNLAEYQKKSTTLFGKKAYYLLQEYYEFKDKNFIEFEVSGVIIRIDAFGYFHTLTRHFSALTRDHLDDKDFHIDNVNYRYLPDNIETILLVYDKPENKYLFDNNHLMFSIGGKPYSIRFKKMNRPKRGGGEIEYYRFQTFYPVSDPNELRKFNSIKRLDFPPFKTAFNTRSES
;
A
#
# COMPACT_ATOMS: atom_id res chain seq x y z
N MET A 1 -14.13 0.39 19.69
CA MET A 1 -13.56 1.12 18.55
C MET A 1 -14.65 2.04 18.03
N LEU A 2 -14.36 3.33 17.82
CA LEU A 2 -15.41 4.33 17.59
C LEU A 2 -15.73 4.60 16.11
N TYR A 3 -14.76 4.37 15.21
CA TYR A 3 -14.87 4.74 13.79
C TYR A 3 -14.48 3.57 12.88
N THR A 4 -15.11 3.47 11.70
CA THR A 4 -14.66 2.61 10.62
C THR A 4 -13.57 3.29 9.79
N ARG A 5 -12.88 2.49 8.99
CA ARG A 5 -11.87 2.99 8.05
C ARG A 5 -12.48 3.91 6.99
N GLU A 6 -13.67 3.59 6.49
CA GLU A 6 -14.40 4.39 5.51
C GLU A 6 -14.80 5.75 6.08
N GLU A 7 -15.19 5.80 7.36
CA GLU A 7 -15.50 7.06 8.05
C GLU A 7 -14.25 7.95 8.18
N LEU A 8 -13.09 7.37 8.50
CA LEU A 8 -11.82 8.11 8.59
C LEU A 8 -11.34 8.60 7.21
N ASP A 9 -11.55 7.82 6.15
CA ASP A 9 -11.24 8.25 4.79
C ASP A 9 -12.13 9.42 4.35
N LYS A 10 -13.40 9.42 4.75
CA LYS A 10 -14.32 10.55 4.53
C LYS A 10 -13.86 11.84 5.23
N VAL A 11 -13.30 11.74 6.44
CA VAL A 11 -12.73 12.88 7.19
C VAL A 11 -11.45 13.40 6.52
N SER A 12 -10.70 12.50 5.88
CA SER A 12 -9.43 12.83 5.22
C SER A 12 -9.60 13.50 3.86
N ASP A 13 -10.80 13.48 3.27
CA ASP A 13 -11.07 14.03 1.95
C ASP A 13 -11.56 15.48 2.06
N PRO A 14 -10.73 16.48 1.69
CA PRO A 14 -11.14 17.89 1.76
C PRO A 14 -12.25 18.27 0.78
N LYS A 15 -12.60 17.39 -0.18
CA LYS A 15 -13.73 17.59 -1.10
C LYS A 15 -15.04 17.06 -0.53
N ASN A 16 -14.99 16.32 0.58
CA ASN A 16 -16.18 15.78 1.19
C ASN A 16 -16.99 16.90 1.86
N THR A 17 -18.17 17.16 1.33
CA THR A 17 -19.09 18.23 1.76
C THR A 17 -20.38 17.66 2.36
N GLU A 18 -20.46 16.33 2.59
CA GLU A 18 -21.64 15.69 3.17
C GLU A 18 -21.91 16.23 4.60
N PRO A 19 -23.09 16.81 4.87
CA PRO A 19 -23.43 17.27 6.21
C PRO A 19 -23.77 16.08 7.13
N GLY A 20 -22.88 15.80 8.09
CA GLY A 20 -23.06 14.82 9.17
C GLY A 20 -21.79 14.01 9.51
N SER A 21 -21.60 13.70 10.80
CA SER A 21 -20.54 12.92 11.49
C SER A 21 -19.07 13.33 11.29
N THR A 22 -18.71 13.97 10.18
CA THR A 22 -17.33 14.36 9.85
C THR A 22 -16.76 15.41 10.83
N PRO A 23 -17.50 16.48 11.22
CA PRO A 23 -17.01 17.47 12.18
C PRO A 23 -16.82 16.90 13.59
N GLU A 24 -17.70 15.99 14.05
CA GLU A 24 -17.60 15.37 15.37
C GLU A 24 -16.40 14.43 15.45
N ILE A 25 -16.19 13.59 14.43
CA ILE A 25 -15.02 12.71 14.33
C ILE A 25 -13.74 13.56 14.34
N LEU A 26 -13.67 14.59 13.49
CA LEU A 26 -12.50 15.47 13.43
C LEU A 26 -12.22 16.15 14.77
N SER A 27 -13.25 16.68 15.44
CA SER A 27 -13.11 17.34 16.73
C SER A 27 -12.55 16.39 17.79
N GLU A 28 -13.03 15.15 17.84
CA GLU A 28 -12.52 14.14 18.75
C GLU A 28 -11.09 13.74 18.42
N LEU A 29 -10.74 13.58 17.14
CA LEU A 29 -9.39 13.26 16.72
C LEU A 29 -8.39 14.37 17.06
N LEU A 30 -8.76 15.64 16.87
CA LEU A 30 -7.94 16.79 17.28
C LEU A 30 -7.81 16.85 18.80
N ARG A 31 -8.89 16.61 19.56
CA ARG A 31 -8.84 16.52 21.02
C ARG A 31 -7.83 15.47 21.48
N LYS A 32 -7.87 14.26 20.89
CA LYS A 32 -6.91 13.17 21.17
C LYS A 32 -5.47 13.62 20.87
N LEU A 33 -5.25 14.25 19.71
CA LEU A 33 -3.94 14.74 19.30
C LEU A 33 -3.37 15.76 20.31
N TYR A 34 -4.13 16.80 20.66
CA TYR A 34 -3.69 17.82 21.60
C TYR A 34 -3.51 17.30 23.03
N ALA A 35 -4.26 16.27 23.41
CA ALA A 35 -4.11 15.61 24.71
C ALA A 35 -2.93 14.60 24.75
N GLY A 36 -2.25 14.35 23.64
CA GLY A 36 -1.21 13.31 23.54
C GLY A 36 -1.76 11.89 23.75
N GLU A 37 -3.04 11.68 23.48
CA GLU A 37 -3.68 10.37 23.63
C GLU A 37 -3.21 9.40 22.55
N LYS A 38 -3.19 8.10 22.89
CA LYS A 38 -2.82 7.08 21.91
C LYS A 38 -3.84 7.05 20.76
N MET A 39 -3.34 7.31 19.56
CA MET A 39 -4.12 7.22 18.32
C MET A 39 -3.79 5.96 17.54
N LEU A 40 -4.80 5.40 16.90
CA LEU A 40 -4.65 4.38 15.88
C LEU A 40 -3.90 4.95 14.66
N LEU A 41 -3.24 4.10 13.88
CA LEU A 41 -2.51 4.54 12.69
C LEU A 41 -3.45 5.14 11.64
N SER A 42 -4.62 4.55 11.44
CA SER A 42 -5.69 5.09 10.60
C SER A 42 -6.14 6.49 11.03
N GLU A 43 -6.30 6.72 12.34
CA GLU A 43 -6.62 8.03 12.92
C GLU A 43 -5.49 9.04 12.70
N GLN A 44 -4.23 8.64 12.92
CA GLN A 44 -3.06 9.50 12.66
C GLN A 44 -3.00 9.94 11.19
N ILE A 45 -3.24 9.02 10.26
CA ILE A 45 -3.27 9.31 8.82
C ILE A 45 -4.36 10.32 8.50
N ALA A 46 -5.57 10.13 9.05
CA ALA A 46 -6.67 11.03 8.81
C ALA A 46 -6.37 12.46 9.28
N VAL A 47 -5.86 12.60 10.51
CA VAL A 47 -5.50 13.91 11.06
C VAL A 47 -4.33 14.54 10.30
N CYS A 48 -3.28 13.78 9.99
CA CYS A 48 -2.12 14.32 9.27
C CYS A 48 -2.46 14.86 7.87
N ASN A 49 -3.47 14.29 7.21
CA ASN A 49 -3.94 14.74 5.90
C ASN A 49 -4.74 16.06 5.99
N ILE A 50 -5.52 16.26 7.05
CA ILE A 50 -6.40 17.44 7.17
C ILE A 50 -5.69 18.65 7.83
N LEU A 51 -4.73 18.43 8.74
CA LEU A 51 -4.05 19.50 9.48
C LEU A 51 -3.53 20.67 8.61
N PRO A 52 -2.88 20.46 7.44
CA PRO A 52 -2.37 21.56 6.61
C PRO A 52 -3.45 22.41 5.91
N ILE A 53 -4.70 21.99 6.02
CA ILE A 53 -5.88 22.64 5.45
C ILE A 53 -6.67 23.34 6.57
N LEU A 54 -6.47 22.93 7.83
CA LEU A 54 -7.02 23.61 8.98
C LEU A 54 -6.21 24.88 9.26
N HIS A 55 -6.92 25.99 9.37
CA HIS A 55 -6.37 27.28 9.78
C HIS A 55 -6.61 27.49 11.27
N SER A 56 -5.60 27.99 11.96
CA SER A 56 -5.73 28.54 13.30
C SER A 56 -6.68 29.74 13.26
N SER A 57 -7.61 29.81 14.21
CA SER A 57 -8.52 30.95 14.37
C SER A 57 -7.82 32.23 14.82
N GLU A 58 -6.59 32.14 15.31
CA GLU A 58 -5.88 33.25 15.97
C GLU A 58 -4.90 33.98 15.04
N ASP A 59 -4.29 33.30 14.08
CA ASP A 59 -3.22 33.88 13.25
C ASP A 59 -3.24 33.44 11.77
N ASP A 60 -4.30 32.76 11.33
CA ASP A 60 -4.45 32.21 9.97
C ASP A 60 -3.30 31.26 9.56
N SER A 61 -2.48 30.80 10.53
CA SER A 61 -1.42 29.83 10.29
C SER A 61 -2.01 28.43 10.17
N THR A 62 -1.47 27.65 9.24
CA THR A 62 -1.83 26.23 9.11
C THR A 62 -1.09 25.41 10.15
N LEU A 63 -1.77 24.46 10.78
CA LEU A 63 -1.13 23.54 11.71
C LEU A 63 -0.09 22.67 10.99
N ASN A 64 1.10 22.56 11.56
CA ASN A 64 2.19 21.81 10.97
C ASN A 64 2.28 20.41 11.62
N PRO A 65 2.08 19.31 10.87
CA PRO A 65 2.17 17.96 11.44
C PRO A 65 3.55 17.61 12.03
N TYR A 66 4.61 18.34 11.66
CA TYR A 66 5.94 18.18 12.28
C TYR A 66 5.97 18.53 13.78
N ASP A 67 4.99 19.29 14.26
CA ASP A 67 4.91 19.70 15.66
C ASP A 67 4.35 18.59 16.57
N PHE A 68 3.87 17.48 16.00
CA PHE A 68 3.21 16.39 16.71
C PHE A 68 3.96 15.06 16.51
N PRO A 69 4.76 14.61 17.49
CA PRO A 69 5.48 13.33 17.42
C PRO A 69 4.58 12.11 17.18
N GLU A 70 3.33 12.16 17.64
CA GLU A 70 2.32 11.11 17.46
C GLU A 70 1.95 10.90 15.98
N LEU A 71 2.21 11.89 15.12
CA LEU A 71 1.92 11.84 13.69
C LEU A 71 3.13 11.42 12.85
N ASP A 72 4.24 11.01 13.46
CA ASP A 72 5.50 10.69 12.78
C ASP A 72 5.33 9.68 11.63
N ILE A 73 4.56 8.61 11.87
CA ILE A 73 4.29 7.57 10.87
C ILE A 73 3.40 8.10 9.74
N ALA A 74 2.33 8.83 10.09
CA ALA A 74 1.43 9.42 9.12
C ALA A 74 2.14 10.47 8.25
N GLN A 75 2.98 11.29 8.87
CA GLN A 75 3.85 12.27 8.20
C GLN A 75 4.84 11.56 7.28
N PHE A 76 5.45 10.46 7.71
CA PHE A 76 6.28 9.62 6.84
C PHE A 76 5.54 9.14 5.59
N LEU A 77 4.33 8.59 5.74
CA LEU A 77 3.53 8.13 4.60
C LEU A 77 3.22 9.27 3.62
N ARG A 78 2.90 10.44 4.13
CA ARG A 78 2.62 11.64 3.34
C ARG A 78 3.86 12.13 2.60
N VAL A 79 4.94 12.43 3.31
CA VAL A 79 6.20 12.95 2.75
C VAL A 79 6.79 11.95 1.76
N HIS A 80 6.82 10.67 2.10
CA HIS A 80 7.28 9.64 1.17
C HIS A 80 6.47 9.67 -0.13
N SER A 81 5.15 9.82 -0.05
CA SER A 81 4.29 9.85 -1.24
C SER A 81 4.52 11.10 -2.09
N THR A 82 4.90 12.22 -1.49
CA THR A 82 5.30 13.44 -2.22
C THR A 82 6.66 13.27 -2.92
N TYR A 83 7.65 12.69 -2.24
CA TYR A 83 9.04 12.66 -2.71
C TYR A 83 9.50 11.31 -3.28
N PHE A 84 8.61 10.34 -3.50
CA PHE A 84 9.00 8.98 -3.92
C PHE A 84 9.85 8.92 -5.21
N ARG A 85 9.74 9.92 -6.10
CA ARG A 85 10.59 10.08 -7.31
C ARG A 85 11.78 11.04 -7.15
N ASN A 86 11.91 11.63 -5.97
CA ASN A 86 12.88 12.69 -5.66
C ASN A 86 13.39 12.57 -4.22
N LEU A 87 13.72 11.34 -3.80
CA LEU A 87 14.12 11.04 -2.42
C LEU A 87 15.41 11.74 -1.98
N ASN A 88 16.18 12.32 -2.89
CA ASN A 88 17.37 13.11 -2.61
C ASN A 88 17.15 14.63 -2.74
N GLY A 89 15.97 15.06 -3.18
CA GLY A 89 15.65 16.48 -3.34
C GLY A 89 16.53 17.18 -4.38
N HIS A 90 16.86 16.52 -5.49
CA HIS A 90 17.64 17.15 -6.56
C HIS A 90 16.76 17.98 -7.51
N TYR A 91 15.49 17.61 -7.64
CA TYR A 91 14.53 18.28 -8.53
C TYR A 91 13.50 19.08 -7.73
N PRO A 92 12.80 20.03 -8.35
CA PRO A 92 11.59 20.62 -7.77
C PRO A 92 10.56 19.54 -7.43
N ALA A 93 9.91 19.68 -6.28
CA ALA A 93 8.80 18.83 -5.85
C ALA A 93 7.52 19.67 -5.86
N HIS A 94 6.37 19.02 -6.10
CA HIS A 94 5.09 19.71 -6.22
C HIS A 94 4.04 19.03 -5.36
N ASP A 95 3.18 19.84 -4.74
CA ASP A 95 1.99 19.41 -4.02
C ASP A 95 0.73 20.05 -4.63
N TRP A 96 -0.33 20.25 -3.85
CA TRP A 96 -1.58 20.89 -4.30
C TRP A 96 -1.58 22.41 -4.24
N LYS A 97 -0.63 23.00 -3.51
CA LYS A 97 -0.40 24.44 -3.47
C LYS A 97 0.57 24.89 -4.58
N GLY A 98 1.35 23.97 -5.15
CA GLY A 98 2.24 24.23 -6.28
C GLY A 98 3.62 23.64 -6.06
N GLU A 99 4.66 24.34 -6.50
CA GLU A 99 6.05 23.97 -6.20
C GLU A 99 6.33 24.15 -4.69
N ILE A 100 6.93 23.13 -4.08
CA ILE A 100 7.28 23.13 -2.67
C ILE A 100 8.56 23.96 -2.45
N PRO A 101 8.57 24.92 -1.51
CA PRO A 101 9.75 25.74 -1.24
C PRO A 101 11.00 24.91 -0.93
N ARG A 102 12.17 25.36 -1.41
CA ARG A 102 13.44 24.64 -1.26
C ARG A 102 13.79 24.30 0.19
N GLU A 103 13.50 25.19 1.12
CA GLU A 103 13.72 24.95 2.55
C GLU A 103 12.89 23.79 3.09
N GLN A 104 11.63 23.68 2.67
CA GLN A 104 10.76 22.58 3.04
C GLN A 104 11.24 21.27 2.41
N VAL A 105 11.68 21.29 1.15
CA VAL A 105 12.30 20.13 0.50
C VAL A 105 13.48 19.62 1.32
N ILE A 106 14.38 20.49 1.77
CA ILE A 106 15.54 20.07 2.58
C ILE A 106 15.09 19.42 3.89
N LYS A 107 14.11 20.00 4.59
CA LYS A 107 13.55 19.44 5.83
C LYS A 107 12.92 18.05 5.58
N ASP A 108 12.12 17.93 4.53
CA ASP A 108 11.43 16.70 4.15
C ASP A 108 12.42 15.58 3.78
N ILE A 109 13.49 15.90 3.05
CA ILE A 109 14.54 14.93 2.70
C ILE A 109 15.34 14.51 3.94
N ALA A 110 15.65 15.43 4.85
CA ALA A 110 16.31 15.10 6.12
C ALA A 110 15.43 14.16 6.97
N PHE A 111 14.13 14.43 7.02
CA PHE A 111 13.15 13.57 7.67
C PHE A 111 13.11 12.16 7.04
N LEU A 112 13.04 12.06 5.71
CA LEU A 112 13.10 10.75 5.01
C LEU A 112 14.43 10.01 5.25
N ASN A 113 15.56 10.73 5.34
CA ASN A 113 16.86 10.13 5.65
C ASN A 113 16.88 9.51 7.05
N ARG A 114 16.29 10.18 8.04
CA ARG A 114 16.13 9.61 9.39
C ARG A 114 15.34 8.30 9.33
N HIS A 115 14.19 8.30 8.67
CA HIS A 115 13.37 7.08 8.52
C HIS A 115 14.09 5.96 7.76
N TYR A 116 14.94 6.31 6.79
CA TYR A 116 15.76 5.38 6.03
C TYR A 116 16.78 4.68 6.93
N GLU A 117 17.56 5.42 7.71
CA GLU A 117 18.59 4.84 8.58
C GLU A 117 17.98 3.97 9.69
N GLU A 118 16.89 4.43 10.33
CA GLU A 118 16.14 3.63 11.31
C GLU A 118 15.67 2.29 10.72
N TRP A 119 15.07 2.34 9.53
CA TRP A 119 14.49 1.14 8.92
C TRP A 119 15.57 0.19 8.41
N LYS A 120 16.65 0.73 7.86
CA LYS A 120 17.85 -0.02 7.46
C LYS A 120 18.45 -0.77 8.66
N GLU A 121 18.53 -0.12 9.82
CA GLU A 121 18.96 -0.78 11.05
C GLU A 121 18.01 -1.91 11.44
N LEU A 122 16.69 -1.69 11.39
CA LEU A 122 15.69 -2.72 11.70
C LEU A 122 15.76 -3.94 10.75
N ILE A 123 15.96 -3.72 9.44
CA ILE A 123 16.11 -4.79 8.44
C ILE A 123 17.30 -5.70 8.76
N SER A 124 18.36 -5.15 9.35
CA SER A 124 19.55 -5.92 9.72
C SER A 124 19.36 -6.83 10.94
N LYS A 125 18.31 -6.60 11.74
CA LYS A 125 18.01 -7.36 12.97
C LYS A 125 17.11 -8.56 12.68
N THR A 126 17.32 -9.67 13.38
CA THR A 126 16.60 -10.95 13.16
C THR A 126 15.57 -11.28 14.24
N ASN A 127 15.54 -10.55 15.36
CA ASN A 127 14.81 -10.91 16.58
C ASN A 127 13.62 -9.99 16.87
N HIS A 128 12.69 -9.87 15.92
CA HIS A 128 11.48 -9.06 16.09
C HIS A 128 10.30 -9.89 16.64
N LYS A 129 9.43 -9.29 17.45
CA LYS A 129 8.25 -9.98 18.03
C LYS A 129 7.02 -9.98 17.11
N SER A 130 6.92 -8.99 16.21
CA SER A 130 5.76 -8.84 15.33
C SER A 130 5.96 -9.67 14.07
N GLU A 131 5.05 -10.64 13.83
CA GLU A 131 5.06 -11.47 12.61
C GLU A 131 4.97 -10.63 11.34
N LEU A 132 4.12 -9.59 11.36
CA LEU A 132 3.95 -8.66 10.24
C LEU A 132 5.26 -7.93 9.94
N LEU A 133 5.96 -7.46 10.98
CA LEU A 133 7.24 -6.78 10.84
C LEU A 133 8.32 -7.74 10.33
N ILE A 134 8.43 -8.95 10.88
CA ILE A 134 9.39 -9.97 10.43
C ILE A 134 9.21 -10.24 8.93
N MET A 135 7.97 -10.42 8.49
CA MET A 135 7.64 -10.67 7.09
C MET A 135 8.07 -9.49 6.20
N ALA A 136 7.68 -8.26 6.58
CA ALA A 136 8.03 -7.07 5.80
C ALA A 136 9.54 -6.84 5.69
N LEU A 137 10.28 -7.02 6.79
CA LEU A 137 11.73 -6.87 6.81
C LEU A 137 12.42 -7.97 5.99
N SER A 138 11.97 -9.21 6.09
CA SER A 138 12.50 -10.34 5.33
C SER A 138 12.33 -10.14 3.82
N GLU A 139 11.12 -9.75 3.38
CA GLU A 139 10.84 -9.49 1.97
C GLU A 139 11.63 -8.28 1.48
N THR A 140 11.73 -7.20 2.26
CA THR A 140 12.56 -6.03 1.90
C THR A 140 14.04 -6.40 1.77
N ASN A 141 14.57 -7.22 2.68
CA ASN A 141 15.95 -7.70 2.62
C ASN A 141 16.21 -8.57 1.37
N ASN A 142 15.27 -9.43 1.00
CA ASN A 142 15.40 -10.23 -0.22
C ASN A 142 15.45 -9.34 -1.46
N GLN A 143 14.60 -8.32 -1.52
CA GLN A 143 14.60 -7.33 -2.60
C GLN A 143 15.92 -6.55 -2.68
N LEU A 144 16.47 -6.12 -1.54
CA LEU A 144 17.77 -5.47 -1.48
C LEU A 144 18.90 -6.39 -1.94
N LYS A 145 18.88 -7.68 -1.58
CA LYS A 145 19.88 -8.66 -2.06
C LYS A 145 19.83 -8.81 -3.57
N ASP A 146 18.64 -8.90 -4.16
CA ASP A 146 18.49 -9.04 -5.61
C ASP A 146 18.90 -7.76 -6.35
N LEU A 147 18.55 -6.58 -5.80
CA LEU A 147 19.03 -5.29 -6.28
C LEU A 147 20.56 -5.21 -6.27
N ILE A 148 21.22 -5.64 -5.19
CA ILE A 148 22.70 -5.62 -5.10
C ILE A 148 23.33 -6.54 -6.15
N LYS A 149 22.74 -7.72 -6.41
CA LYS A 149 23.21 -8.62 -7.48
C LYS A 149 23.09 -7.95 -8.85
N TYR A 150 21.94 -7.33 -9.12
CA TYR A 150 21.69 -6.56 -10.34
C TYR A 150 22.73 -5.43 -10.52
N GLN A 151 22.92 -4.60 -9.49
CA GLN A 151 23.86 -3.48 -9.51
C GLN A 151 25.29 -3.91 -9.84
N LYS A 152 25.72 -5.06 -9.31
CA LYS A 152 27.03 -5.66 -9.60
C LYS A 152 27.13 -6.18 -11.03
N ARG A 153 26.08 -6.85 -11.53
CA ARG A 153 26.03 -7.43 -12.88
C ARG A 153 26.07 -6.34 -13.95
N ASP A 154 25.34 -5.25 -13.73
CA ASP A 154 25.10 -4.22 -14.75
C ASP A 154 25.93 -2.95 -14.52
N PHE A 155 26.93 -3.02 -13.62
CA PHE A 155 27.89 -1.94 -13.32
C PHE A 155 27.23 -0.58 -13.01
N VAL A 156 26.15 -0.62 -12.22
CA VAL A 156 25.37 0.56 -11.85
C VAL A 156 26.25 1.53 -11.04
N GLY A 157 26.27 2.81 -11.44
CA GLY A 157 27.04 3.85 -10.75
C GLY A 157 26.60 4.04 -9.29
N SER A 158 27.55 4.41 -8.42
CA SER A 158 27.35 4.48 -6.95
C SER A 158 26.16 5.34 -6.53
N ASN A 159 25.99 6.52 -7.13
CA ASN A 159 24.89 7.43 -6.79
C ASN A 159 23.52 6.83 -7.08
N LEU A 160 23.36 6.20 -8.26
CA LEU A 160 22.12 5.52 -8.63
C LEU A 160 21.91 4.29 -7.74
N ALA A 161 22.97 3.56 -7.44
CA ALA A 161 22.90 2.37 -6.59
C ALA A 161 22.40 2.71 -5.17
N GLU A 162 22.92 3.78 -4.56
CA GLU A 162 22.48 4.25 -3.25
C GLU A 162 21.05 4.80 -3.28
N TYR A 163 20.68 5.54 -4.34
CA TYR A 163 19.30 5.98 -4.53
C TYR A 163 18.33 4.79 -4.60
N GLN A 164 18.62 3.76 -5.39
CA GLN A 164 17.77 2.57 -5.53
C GLN A 164 17.64 1.80 -4.20
N LYS A 165 18.72 1.69 -3.42
CA LYS A 165 18.69 1.07 -2.09
C LYS A 165 17.78 1.87 -1.15
N LYS A 166 17.98 3.19 -1.07
CA LYS A 166 17.15 4.08 -0.26
C LYS A 166 15.68 4.00 -0.64
N SER A 167 15.39 4.03 -1.93
CA SER A 167 14.04 3.88 -2.48
C SER A 167 13.40 2.55 -2.09
N THR A 168 14.13 1.44 -2.23
CA THR A 168 13.64 0.10 -1.86
C THR A 168 13.37 -0.01 -0.36
N THR A 169 14.28 0.48 0.47
CA THR A 169 14.15 0.47 1.93
C THR A 169 12.94 1.28 2.39
N LEU A 170 12.80 2.51 1.90
CA LEU A 170 11.70 3.40 2.28
C LEU A 170 10.35 2.89 1.77
N PHE A 171 10.31 2.33 0.56
CA PHE A 171 9.08 1.72 0.04
C PHE A 171 8.67 0.49 0.87
N GLY A 172 9.63 -0.33 1.32
CA GLY A 172 9.39 -1.43 2.25
C GLY A 172 8.78 -0.95 3.58
N LYS A 173 9.29 0.15 4.15
CA LYS A 173 8.71 0.81 5.34
C LYS A 173 7.29 1.29 5.08
N LYS A 174 7.04 1.97 3.95
CA LYS A 174 5.70 2.41 3.54
C LYS A 174 4.72 1.24 3.41
N ALA A 175 5.11 0.18 2.71
CA ALA A 175 4.28 -1.01 2.54
C ALA A 175 3.93 -1.66 3.88
N TYR A 176 4.89 -1.74 4.82
CA TYR A 176 4.63 -2.23 6.18
C TYR A 176 3.52 -1.44 6.89
N TYR A 177 3.60 -0.11 6.89
CA TYR A 177 2.60 0.72 7.55
C TYR A 177 1.24 0.68 6.87
N LEU A 178 1.19 0.54 5.53
CA LEU A 178 -0.07 0.32 4.81
C LEU A 178 -0.75 -1.00 5.23
N LEU A 179 0.04 -2.05 5.43
CA LEU A 179 -0.48 -3.32 5.94
C LEU A 179 -0.94 -3.21 7.39
N GLN A 180 -0.15 -2.53 8.24
CA GLN A 180 -0.49 -2.32 9.63
C GLN A 180 -1.80 -1.56 9.75
N GLU A 181 -1.99 -0.49 8.97
CA GLU A 181 -3.23 0.26 8.93
C GLU A 181 -4.41 -0.58 8.43
N TYR A 182 -4.20 -1.44 7.42
CA TYR A 182 -5.25 -2.32 6.94
C TYR A 182 -5.72 -3.37 7.96
N TYR A 183 -4.78 -4.01 8.64
CA TYR A 183 -5.09 -5.05 9.62
C TYR A 183 -5.38 -4.49 11.02
N GLU A 184 -5.28 -3.18 11.24
CA GLU A 184 -5.56 -2.53 12.53
C GLU A 184 -6.98 -2.80 13.05
N PHE A 185 -7.94 -2.92 12.14
CA PHE A 185 -9.35 -3.19 12.43
C PHE A 185 -9.71 -4.69 12.41
N LYS A 186 -8.72 -5.58 12.25
CA LYS A 186 -8.93 -7.02 12.08
C LYS A 186 -8.29 -7.77 13.23
N ASP A 187 -8.97 -8.81 13.72
CA ASP A 187 -8.41 -9.69 14.76
C ASP A 187 -7.19 -10.49 14.28
N LYS A 188 -7.00 -10.59 12.95
CA LYS A 188 -5.98 -11.41 12.30
C LYS A 188 -5.39 -10.68 11.11
N ASN A 189 -4.11 -10.99 10.82
CA ASN A 189 -3.38 -10.50 9.65
C ASN A 189 -3.75 -11.24 8.35
N PHE A 190 -5.00 -11.70 8.24
CA PHE A 190 -5.54 -12.34 7.06
C PHE A 190 -7.07 -12.26 7.04
N ILE A 191 -7.62 -12.37 5.84
CA ILE A 191 -9.05 -12.57 5.56
C ILE A 191 -9.23 -13.90 4.82
N GLU A 192 -10.34 -14.57 5.09
CA GLU A 192 -10.69 -15.86 4.47
C GLU A 192 -12.08 -15.79 3.88
N PHE A 193 -12.21 -16.34 2.68
CA PHE A 193 -13.48 -16.44 1.95
C PHE A 193 -13.65 -17.86 1.45
N GLU A 194 -14.88 -18.33 1.39
CA GLU A 194 -15.21 -19.53 0.64
C GLU A 194 -15.73 -19.12 -0.73
N VAL A 195 -15.07 -19.58 -1.79
CA VAL A 195 -15.43 -19.30 -3.18
C VAL A 195 -15.56 -20.64 -3.87
N SER A 196 -16.76 -20.94 -4.37
CA SER A 196 -17.05 -22.16 -5.11
C SER A 196 -16.73 -23.45 -4.35
N GLY A 197 -16.79 -23.41 -3.01
CA GLY A 197 -16.45 -24.54 -2.12
C GLY A 197 -14.96 -24.63 -1.76
N VAL A 198 -14.17 -23.61 -2.11
CA VAL A 198 -12.73 -23.54 -1.86
C VAL A 198 -12.41 -22.38 -0.93
N ILE A 199 -11.61 -22.63 0.10
CA ILE A 199 -11.16 -21.60 1.03
C ILE A 199 -10.03 -20.80 0.39
N ILE A 200 -10.26 -19.52 0.12
CA ILE A 200 -9.24 -18.56 -0.29
C ILE A 200 -8.80 -17.76 0.93
N ARG A 201 -7.48 -17.65 1.13
CA ARG A 201 -6.87 -16.81 2.18
C ARG A 201 -6.06 -15.68 1.57
N ILE A 202 -6.36 -14.45 1.96
CA ILE A 202 -5.56 -13.27 1.65
C ILE A 202 -4.88 -12.85 2.95
N ASP A 203 -3.58 -13.08 3.05
CA ASP A 203 -2.79 -12.72 4.22
C ASP A 203 -1.85 -11.54 3.95
N ALA A 204 -1.20 -11.08 5.01
CA ALA A 204 -0.21 -10.01 4.94
C ALA A 204 0.92 -10.30 3.93
N PHE A 205 1.31 -11.56 3.73
CA PHE A 205 2.37 -11.89 2.76
C PHE A 205 1.95 -11.53 1.34
N GLY A 206 0.80 -12.01 0.87
CA GLY A 206 0.36 -11.75 -0.50
C GLY A 206 0.11 -10.25 -0.75
N TYR A 207 -0.41 -9.54 0.26
CA TYR A 207 -0.60 -8.09 0.18
C TYR A 207 0.75 -7.36 0.07
N PHE A 208 1.69 -7.60 0.98
CA PHE A 208 3.00 -6.96 0.97
C PHE A 208 3.78 -7.27 -0.32
N HIS A 209 3.76 -8.53 -0.74
CA HIS A 209 4.43 -8.97 -1.96
C HIS A 209 3.86 -8.25 -3.19
N THR A 210 2.53 -8.15 -3.29
CA THR A 210 1.88 -7.43 -4.38
C THR A 210 2.23 -5.95 -4.39
N LEU A 211 2.16 -5.27 -3.23
CA LEU A 211 2.54 -3.87 -3.10
C LEU A 211 3.98 -3.63 -3.55
N THR A 212 4.90 -4.40 -2.99
CA THR A 212 6.32 -4.20 -3.24
C THR A 212 6.77 -4.69 -4.60
N ARG A 213 6.06 -5.61 -5.26
CA ARG A 213 6.44 -6.12 -6.58
C ARG A 213 5.77 -5.41 -7.75
N HIS A 214 4.51 -5.00 -7.59
CA HIS A 214 3.68 -4.51 -8.70
C HIS A 214 3.20 -3.06 -8.53
N PHE A 215 3.35 -2.44 -7.35
CA PHE A 215 3.06 -1.02 -7.12
C PHE A 215 4.32 -0.17 -6.88
N SER A 216 5.49 -0.72 -7.18
CA SER A 216 6.80 -0.11 -6.94
C SER A 216 7.57 0.18 -8.23
N ALA A 217 6.88 0.33 -9.36
CA ALA A 217 7.46 0.52 -10.69
C ALA A 217 8.64 1.49 -10.71
N LEU A 218 8.43 2.64 -10.08
CA LEU A 218 9.35 3.78 -10.07
C LEU A 218 10.54 3.61 -9.13
N THR A 219 10.52 2.56 -8.31
CA THR A 219 11.68 2.16 -7.49
C THR A 219 12.43 0.99 -8.13
N ARG A 220 11.98 0.52 -9.32
CA ARG A 220 12.39 -0.74 -9.94
C ARG A 220 12.57 -0.63 -11.45
N ASP A 221 13.15 0.46 -11.91
CA ASP A 221 13.49 0.72 -13.33
C ASP A 221 14.40 -0.34 -13.98
N HIS A 222 14.90 -1.31 -13.20
CA HIS A 222 15.75 -2.41 -13.64
C HIS A 222 15.01 -3.73 -13.92
N LEU A 223 13.69 -3.78 -13.68
CA LEU A 223 12.88 -4.97 -13.89
C LEU A 223 12.03 -4.82 -15.14
N ASP A 224 12.63 -5.08 -16.30
CA ASP A 224 11.96 -5.04 -17.61
C ASP A 224 10.91 -6.16 -17.79
N ASP A 225 10.94 -7.19 -16.94
CA ASP A 225 10.09 -8.38 -17.01
C ASP A 225 8.94 -8.37 -15.97
N LYS A 226 8.56 -7.18 -15.48
CA LYS A 226 7.53 -7.03 -14.44
C LYS A 226 6.41 -6.10 -14.88
N ASP A 227 5.20 -6.56 -14.59
CA ASP A 227 4.00 -5.78 -14.79
C ASP A 227 3.71 -4.90 -13.58
N PHE A 228 3.37 -3.64 -13.83
CA PHE A 228 3.08 -2.67 -12.79
C PHE A 228 1.66 -2.11 -12.90
N HIS A 229 1.02 -1.96 -11.74
CA HIS A 229 -0.26 -1.26 -11.65
C HIS A 229 -0.02 0.24 -11.85
N ILE A 230 -0.45 0.75 -13.00
CA ILE A 230 -0.33 2.17 -13.32
C ILE A 230 -1.63 2.91 -12.95
N ASP A 231 -2.80 2.28 -13.18
CA ASP A 231 -4.12 2.83 -12.86
C ASP A 231 -5.15 1.71 -12.61
N ASN A 232 -6.30 2.05 -12.00
CA ASN A 232 -7.52 1.22 -11.80
C ASN A 232 -7.62 0.36 -10.53
N VAL A 233 -6.60 0.35 -9.67
CA VAL A 233 -6.64 -0.41 -8.42
C VAL A 233 -6.20 0.47 -7.26
N ASN A 234 -7.08 0.61 -6.26
CA ASN A 234 -6.71 1.21 -4.99
C ASN A 234 -5.92 0.22 -4.14
N TYR A 235 -4.59 0.32 -4.18
CA TYR A 235 -3.72 -0.61 -3.48
C TYR A 235 -3.91 -0.61 -1.96
N ARG A 236 -4.42 0.49 -1.37
CA ARG A 236 -4.69 0.62 0.07
C ARG A 236 -5.79 -0.35 0.53
N TYR A 237 -6.69 -0.71 -0.39
CA TYR A 237 -7.82 -1.63 -0.22
C TYR A 237 -7.63 -2.92 -1.04
N LEU A 238 -6.38 -3.32 -1.30
CA LEU A 238 -6.10 -4.47 -2.17
C LEU A 238 -6.87 -5.73 -1.77
N PRO A 239 -6.92 -6.14 -0.47
CA PRO A 239 -7.64 -7.34 -0.10
C PRO A 239 -9.15 -7.25 -0.37
N ASP A 240 -9.77 -6.07 -0.18
CA ASP A 240 -11.21 -5.85 -0.46
C ASP A 240 -11.50 -5.82 -1.97
N ASN A 241 -10.57 -5.29 -2.78
CA ASN A 241 -10.68 -5.36 -4.24
C ASN A 241 -10.64 -6.82 -4.71
N ILE A 242 -9.75 -7.64 -4.14
CA ILE A 242 -9.66 -9.07 -4.45
C ILE A 242 -10.92 -9.79 -3.98
N GLU A 243 -11.43 -9.50 -2.79
CA GLU A 243 -12.71 -10.03 -2.30
C GLU A 243 -13.84 -9.72 -3.29
N THR A 244 -13.95 -8.47 -3.74
CA THR A 244 -14.96 -8.05 -4.72
C THR A 244 -14.87 -8.87 -6.01
N ILE A 245 -13.65 -9.12 -6.51
CA ILE A 245 -13.41 -9.97 -7.68
C ILE A 245 -13.90 -11.40 -7.41
N LEU A 246 -13.47 -11.98 -6.29
CA LEU A 246 -13.79 -13.35 -5.89
C LEU A 246 -15.31 -13.58 -5.72
N LEU A 247 -16.03 -12.63 -5.14
CA LEU A 247 -17.49 -12.70 -4.99
C LEU A 247 -18.22 -12.74 -6.34
N VAL A 248 -17.66 -12.15 -7.41
CA VAL A 248 -18.23 -12.27 -8.75
C VAL A 248 -17.98 -13.66 -9.35
N TYR A 249 -16.83 -14.27 -9.08
CA TYR A 249 -16.53 -15.65 -9.48
C TYR A 249 -17.37 -16.69 -8.71
N ASP A 250 -17.80 -16.38 -7.49
CA ASP A 250 -18.63 -17.28 -6.68
C ASP A 250 -20.07 -17.45 -7.22
N LYS A 251 -20.50 -16.54 -8.10
CA LYS A 251 -21.85 -16.61 -8.69
C LYS A 251 -22.01 -17.88 -9.55
N PRO A 252 -23.17 -18.57 -9.50
CA PRO A 252 -23.40 -19.81 -10.23
C PRO A 252 -23.07 -19.74 -11.73
N GLU A 253 -23.38 -18.62 -12.37
CA GLU A 253 -23.12 -18.35 -13.78
C GLU A 253 -21.64 -18.10 -14.14
N ASN A 254 -20.77 -17.93 -13.15
CA ASN A 254 -19.33 -17.67 -13.33
C ASN A 254 -18.45 -18.77 -12.75
N LYS A 255 -19.02 -19.70 -11.98
CA LYS A 255 -18.28 -20.76 -11.29
C LYS A 255 -17.37 -21.59 -12.20
N TYR A 256 -17.74 -21.80 -13.47
CA TYR A 256 -16.90 -22.52 -14.45
C TYR A 256 -15.66 -21.73 -14.91
N LEU A 257 -15.59 -20.43 -14.65
CA LEU A 257 -14.42 -19.57 -14.93
C LEU A 257 -13.42 -19.55 -13.78
N PHE A 258 -13.79 -20.08 -12.62
CA PHE A 258 -12.94 -20.08 -11.45
C PHE A 258 -11.88 -21.19 -11.54
N ASP A 259 -10.61 -20.78 -11.62
CA ASP A 259 -9.46 -21.68 -11.44
C ASP A 259 -8.79 -21.33 -10.10
N ASN A 260 -8.76 -22.32 -9.21
CA ASN A 260 -8.27 -22.18 -7.84
C ASN A 260 -6.81 -21.72 -7.75
N ASN A 261 -6.01 -21.90 -8.80
CA ASN A 261 -4.61 -21.48 -8.83
C ASN A 261 -4.42 -20.11 -9.48
N HIS A 262 -5.33 -19.71 -10.36
CA HIS A 262 -5.08 -18.61 -11.27
C HIS A 262 -6.37 -18.03 -11.86
N LEU A 263 -6.60 -16.74 -11.67
CA LEU A 263 -7.75 -16.04 -12.26
C LEU A 263 -7.26 -14.97 -13.23
N MET A 264 -7.91 -14.92 -14.39
CA MET A 264 -7.68 -13.92 -15.43
C MET A 264 -8.98 -13.16 -15.71
N PHE A 265 -8.91 -11.83 -15.68
CA PHE A 265 -10.03 -10.91 -15.88
C PHE A 265 -9.52 -9.56 -16.37
N SER A 266 -10.42 -8.66 -16.78
CA SER A 266 -10.05 -7.28 -17.09
C SER A 266 -10.60 -6.29 -16.07
N ILE A 267 -9.90 -5.18 -15.88
CA ILE A 267 -10.37 -4.01 -15.12
C ILE A 267 -10.27 -2.79 -16.04
N GLY A 268 -11.41 -2.19 -16.38
CA GLY A 268 -11.47 -1.08 -17.34
C GLY A 268 -10.82 -1.46 -18.68
N GLY A 269 -11.06 -2.69 -19.15
CA GLY A 269 -10.49 -3.21 -20.40
C GLY A 269 -9.00 -3.59 -20.35
N LYS A 270 -8.26 -3.30 -19.26
CA LYS A 270 -6.87 -3.75 -19.10
C LYS A 270 -6.85 -5.17 -18.53
N PRO A 271 -6.01 -6.08 -19.04
CA PRO A 271 -5.93 -7.47 -18.56
C PRO A 271 -5.18 -7.59 -17.23
N TYR A 272 -5.67 -8.44 -16.34
CA TYR A 272 -5.10 -8.70 -15.02
C TYR A 272 -5.09 -10.20 -14.69
N SER A 273 -4.20 -10.56 -13.78
CA SER A 273 -4.08 -11.91 -13.23
C SER A 273 -3.98 -11.88 -11.71
N ILE A 274 -4.66 -12.82 -11.06
CA ILE A 274 -4.44 -13.19 -9.65
C ILE A 274 -3.89 -14.60 -9.61
N ARG A 275 -2.81 -14.80 -8.84
CA ARG A 275 -2.26 -16.13 -8.56
C ARG A 275 -2.48 -16.54 -7.11
N PHE A 276 -2.86 -17.80 -6.94
CA PHE A 276 -2.99 -18.46 -5.66
C PHE A 276 -2.03 -19.64 -5.57
N LYS A 277 -1.77 -20.08 -4.34
CA LYS A 277 -0.99 -21.29 -4.07
C LYS A 277 -1.75 -22.15 -3.07
N LYS A 278 -1.93 -23.42 -3.40
CA LYS A 278 -2.47 -24.43 -2.49
C LYS A 278 -1.57 -24.59 -1.27
N MET A 279 -2.17 -24.58 -0.09
CA MET A 279 -1.54 -24.71 1.22
C MET A 279 -2.42 -25.60 2.11
N ASN A 280 -1.81 -26.24 3.10
CA ASN A 280 -2.51 -27.01 4.11
C ASN A 280 -2.28 -26.38 5.49
N ARG A 281 -3.29 -26.46 6.37
CA ARG A 281 -3.16 -26.11 7.79
C ARG A 281 -3.78 -27.20 8.66
N PRO A 282 -3.23 -27.45 9.86
CA PRO A 282 -3.82 -28.42 10.78
C PRO A 282 -5.21 -27.97 11.24
N LYS A 283 -6.13 -28.93 11.35
CA LYS A 283 -7.48 -28.72 11.91
C LYS A 283 -7.48 -29.04 13.41
N ARG A 284 -8.19 -28.24 14.21
CA ARG A 284 -8.43 -28.59 15.64
C ARG A 284 -9.18 -29.92 15.70
N GLY A 285 -8.62 -30.89 16.42
CA GLY A 285 -9.16 -32.26 16.52
C GLY A 285 -8.55 -33.27 15.54
N GLY A 286 -7.51 -32.90 14.78
CA GLY A 286 -6.80 -33.78 13.86
C GLY A 286 -7.18 -33.58 12.39
N GLY A 287 -6.26 -33.90 11.49
CA GLY A 287 -6.39 -33.72 10.04
C GLY A 287 -5.87 -32.37 9.52
N GLU A 288 -5.96 -32.19 8.21
CA GLU A 288 -5.55 -30.96 7.51
C GLU A 288 -6.75 -30.33 6.79
N ILE A 289 -6.78 -29.00 6.74
CA ILE A 289 -7.67 -28.21 5.89
C ILE A 289 -6.83 -27.64 4.76
N GLU A 290 -7.23 -27.96 3.53
CA GLU A 290 -6.71 -27.34 2.32
C GLU A 290 -7.28 -25.93 2.17
N TYR A 291 -6.43 -24.98 1.78
CA TYR A 291 -6.81 -23.63 1.40
C TYR A 291 -5.87 -23.09 0.32
N TYR A 292 -6.30 -22.07 -0.42
CA TYR A 292 -5.51 -21.43 -1.45
C TYR A 292 -5.12 -20.03 -0.98
N ARG A 293 -3.82 -19.80 -0.80
CA ARG A 293 -3.29 -18.52 -0.35
C ARG A 293 -3.02 -17.61 -1.54
N PHE A 294 -3.56 -16.40 -1.52
CA PHE A 294 -3.21 -15.32 -2.42
C PHE A 294 -1.70 -15.09 -2.46
N GLN A 295 -1.09 -15.09 -3.64
CA GLN A 295 0.35 -14.85 -3.82
C GLN A 295 0.62 -13.48 -4.43
N THR A 296 -0.06 -13.15 -5.52
CA THR A 296 0.15 -11.90 -6.24
C THR A 296 -1.04 -11.51 -7.10
N PHE A 297 -1.18 -10.22 -7.35
CA PHE A 297 -2.13 -9.62 -8.27
C PHE A 297 -1.42 -8.58 -9.15
N TYR A 298 -1.50 -8.74 -10.47
CA TYR A 298 -0.72 -7.93 -11.40
C TYR A 298 -1.46 -7.70 -12.72
N PRO A 299 -1.25 -6.57 -13.41
CA PRO A 299 -1.70 -6.41 -14.80
C PRO A 299 -0.91 -7.38 -15.69
N VAL A 300 -1.46 -7.82 -16.80
CA VAL A 300 -0.78 -8.75 -17.70
C VAL A 300 -0.23 -7.97 -18.90
N SER A 301 1.09 -7.89 -19.06
CA SER A 301 1.72 -7.37 -20.28
C SER A 301 2.56 -8.41 -21.04
N ASP A 302 2.90 -9.54 -20.41
CA ASP A 302 3.64 -10.62 -21.07
C ASP A 302 2.87 -11.14 -22.31
N PRO A 303 3.49 -11.18 -23.51
CA PRO A 303 2.83 -11.60 -24.73
C PRO A 303 2.29 -13.04 -24.70
N ASN A 304 2.88 -13.94 -23.92
CA ASN A 304 2.39 -15.33 -23.82
C ASN A 304 1.18 -15.42 -22.90
N GLU A 305 1.19 -14.71 -21.77
CA GLU A 305 0.02 -14.57 -20.90
C GLU A 305 -1.12 -13.83 -21.60
N LEU A 306 -0.83 -12.79 -22.39
CA LEU A 306 -1.83 -12.09 -23.20
C LEU A 306 -2.47 -13.01 -24.25
N ARG A 307 -1.70 -13.90 -24.89
CA ARG A 307 -2.25 -14.91 -25.81
C ARG A 307 -3.22 -15.85 -25.10
N LYS A 308 -2.87 -16.31 -23.89
CA LYS A 308 -3.78 -17.11 -23.04
C LYS A 308 -5.02 -16.32 -22.66
N PHE A 309 -4.85 -15.07 -22.23
CA PHE A 309 -5.93 -14.16 -21.86
C PHE A 309 -6.94 -13.94 -22.99
N ASN A 310 -6.47 -13.85 -24.23
CA ASN A 310 -7.33 -13.67 -25.40
C ASN A 310 -8.05 -14.95 -25.85
N SER A 311 -7.65 -16.12 -25.35
CA SER A 311 -8.22 -17.42 -25.70
C SER A 311 -9.34 -17.91 -24.77
N ILE A 312 -9.59 -17.19 -23.66
CA ILE A 312 -10.55 -17.60 -22.63
C ILE A 312 -11.71 -16.62 -22.52
N LYS A 313 -12.89 -17.14 -22.11
CA LYS A 313 -13.99 -16.29 -21.65
C LYS A 313 -13.57 -15.62 -20.34
N ARG A 314 -13.89 -14.33 -20.19
CA ARG A 314 -13.41 -13.50 -19.07
C ARG A 314 -14.49 -12.60 -18.51
N LEU A 315 -14.27 -12.19 -17.27
CA LEU A 315 -15.04 -11.15 -16.60
C LEU A 315 -14.35 -9.81 -16.79
N ASP A 316 -15.14 -8.75 -16.91
CA ASP A 316 -14.65 -7.37 -16.94
C ASP A 316 -15.22 -6.62 -15.75
N PHE A 317 -14.34 -5.93 -15.04
CA PHE A 317 -14.66 -5.17 -13.85
C PHE A 317 -14.51 -3.67 -14.15
N PRO A 318 -15.37 -2.81 -13.58
CA PRO A 318 -15.11 -1.38 -13.60
C PRO A 318 -13.82 -1.08 -12.81
N PRO A 319 -13.12 0.04 -13.08
CA PRO A 319 -12.01 0.50 -12.25
C PRO A 319 -12.42 0.55 -10.77
N PHE A 320 -11.60 -0.04 -9.90
CA PHE A 320 -11.79 0.10 -8.46
C PHE A 320 -11.42 1.54 -8.10
N LYS A 321 -12.43 2.34 -7.73
CA LYS A 321 -12.26 3.77 -7.45
C LYS A 321 -11.05 3.99 -6.54
N THR A 322 -10.09 4.74 -7.03
CA THR A 322 -8.96 5.26 -6.26
C THR A 322 -9.43 6.54 -5.60
N ALA A 323 -9.50 6.56 -4.26
CA ALA A 323 -9.79 7.79 -3.52
C ALA A 323 -8.69 8.88 -3.72
N PHE A 324 -7.57 8.54 -4.37
CA PHE A 324 -6.40 9.40 -4.49
C PHE A 324 -5.85 9.63 -5.92
N ASN A 325 -6.41 9.04 -6.99
CA ASN A 325 -6.01 9.43 -8.35
C ASN A 325 -6.85 10.60 -8.86
N THR A 326 -6.60 11.78 -8.32
CA THR A 326 -6.71 13.01 -9.11
C THR A 326 -5.31 13.58 -9.24
N ARG A 327 -4.44 12.97 -10.05
CA ARG A 327 -3.15 13.53 -10.49
C ARG A 327 -2.48 12.67 -11.56
N SER A 328 -2.98 12.85 -12.77
CA SER A 328 -2.19 12.79 -14.01
C SER A 328 -3.02 13.45 -15.10
N GLU A 329 -2.76 14.74 -15.33
CA GLU A 329 -2.87 15.44 -16.63
C GLU A 329 -2.71 16.95 -16.38
N SER A 330 -1.44 17.38 -16.38
CA SER A 330 -0.98 18.67 -16.91
C SER A 330 0.52 18.58 -17.13
#